data_AF-A0A4S4A1A6-F1
#
_entry.id   AF-A0A4S4A1A6-F1
#
_cell.length_a   1.000
_cell.length_b   1.000
_cell.length_c   1.000
_cell.angle_alpha   90.00
_cell.angle_beta   90.00
_cell.angle_gamma   90.00
#
_symmetry.space_group_name_H-M   'P 1'
#
loop_
_entity.id
_entity.type
_entity.pdbx_description
1 polymer ?
#
loop_
_entity_poly.entity_id
_entity_poly.type
_entity_poly.pdbx_seq_one_letter_code
_entity_poly.pdbx_strand_id
1 'polypeptide(L)'
;MTQHWAFWAFLSAGFAALTAIFGKVGVAGVNSDLATLIRTVIIFVVLMGIVTATGQWQAPSAINAKTWIFLALSGLATGASWIAYYRALKLGNASQVAPVDKLSIVLVVIFGVIFLGEKVSAVHWAAVSLIAAGAIMLAVF
;
A
#
# COMPACT_ATOMS: atom_id res chain seq x y z
N MET A 1 -22.57 15.42 8.75
CA MET A 1 -22.27 13.99 8.49
C MET A 1 -20.84 13.84 8.00
N THR A 2 -19.87 14.35 8.75
CA THR A 2 -18.48 14.51 8.29
C THR A 2 -17.55 13.68 9.19
N GLN A 3 -16.56 13.03 8.57
CA GLN A 3 -15.36 12.45 9.19
C GLN A 3 -15.47 11.06 9.85
N HIS A 4 -15.53 9.97 9.06
CA HIS A 4 -15.05 8.65 9.52
C HIS A 4 -13.88 8.17 8.65
N TRP A 5 -13.95 8.38 7.32
CA TRP A 5 -12.88 8.00 6.41
C TRP A 5 -11.57 8.75 6.69
N ALA A 6 -11.64 10.04 7.05
CA ALA A 6 -10.43 10.83 7.31
C ALA A 6 -9.67 10.32 8.54
N PHE A 7 -10.39 9.93 9.60
CA PHE A 7 -9.79 9.29 10.77
C PHE A 7 -9.03 8.02 10.38
N TRP A 8 -9.66 7.12 9.62
CA TRP A 8 -9.00 5.91 9.13
C TRP A 8 -7.84 6.20 8.17
N ALA A 9 -7.91 7.27 7.37
CA ALA A 9 -6.84 7.69 6.47
C ALA A 9 -5.62 8.20 7.25
N PHE A 10 -5.81 9.03 8.28
CA PHE A 10 -4.72 9.49 9.14
C PHE A 10 -4.10 8.35 9.93
N LEU A 11 -4.93 7.43 10.45
CA LEU A 11 -4.45 6.24 11.12
C LEU A 11 -3.62 5.34 10.18
N SER A 12 -4.09 5.15 8.95
CA SER A 12 -3.36 4.44 7.88
C SER A 12 -2.02 5.11 7.54
N ALA A 13 -1.99 6.44 7.44
CA ALA A 13 -0.76 7.19 7.21
C ALA A 13 0.26 6.98 8.35
N GLY A 14 -0.20 6.98 9.61
CA GLY A 14 0.64 6.66 10.77
C GLY A 14 1.22 5.24 10.71
N PHE A 15 0.39 4.24 10.42
CA PHE A 15 0.87 2.86 10.27
C PHE A 15 1.78 2.66 9.06
N ALA A 16 1.57 3.40 7.98
CA ALA A 16 2.45 3.38 6.81
C ALA A 16 3.85 3.91 7.16
N ALA A 17 3.93 4.99 7.96
CA ALA A 17 5.21 5.50 8.46
C ALA A 17 5.92 4.48 9.36
N LEU A 18 5.22 3.88 10.32
CA LEU A 18 5.78 2.82 11.17
C LEU A 18 6.23 1.60 10.36
N THR A 19 5.45 1.21 9.35
CA THR A 19 5.79 0.12 8.43
C THR A 19 7.10 0.40 7.68
N ALA A 20 7.33 1.63 7.25
CA ALA A 20 8.56 2.02 6.57
C ALA A 20 9.78 1.92 7.51
N ILE A 21 9.66 2.43 8.73
CA ILE A 21 10.75 2.42 9.73
C ILE A 21 11.06 1.00 10.20
N PHE A 22 10.05 0.25 10.68
CA PHE A 22 10.24 -1.15 11.09
C PHE A 22 10.68 -2.03 9.94
N GLY A 23 10.19 -1.74 8.73
CA GLY A 23 10.63 -2.35 7.49
C GLY A 23 12.13 -2.19 7.25
N LYS A 24 12.61 -0.94 7.25
CA LYS A 24 14.03 -0.61 7.07
C LYS A 24 14.92 -1.30 8.12
N VAL A 25 14.50 -1.29 9.38
CA VAL A 25 15.23 -1.95 10.47
C VAL A 25 15.21 -3.47 10.29
N GLY A 26 14.05 -4.05 9.95
CA GLY A 26 13.87 -5.50 9.80
C GLY A 26 14.64 -6.09 8.63
N VAL A 27 14.77 -5.38 7.50
CA VAL A 27 15.51 -5.86 6.32
C VAL A 27 17.03 -5.66 6.41
N ALA A 28 17.53 -4.94 7.42
CA ALA A 28 18.94 -4.59 7.53
C ALA A 28 19.83 -5.84 7.76
N GLY A 29 19.36 -6.80 8.55
CA GLY A 29 20.11 -7.99 8.93
C GLY A 29 19.78 -9.28 8.17
N VAL A 30 18.76 -9.28 7.30
CA VAL A 30 18.28 -10.49 6.61
C VAL A 30 17.99 -10.20 5.13
N ASN A 31 17.74 -11.25 4.33
CA ASN A 31 17.28 -11.08 2.96
C ASN A 31 15.89 -10.38 2.94
N SER A 32 15.67 -9.44 2.00
CA SER A 32 14.43 -8.68 1.87
C SER A 32 13.21 -9.56 1.63
N ASP A 33 13.38 -10.64 0.89
CA ASP A 33 12.31 -11.55 0.51
C ASP A 33 11.90 -12.39 1.73
N LEU A 34 12.87 -12.83 2.53
CA LEU A 34 12.63 -13.51 3.80
C LEU A 34 11.93 -12.59 4.80
N ALA A 35 12.36 -11.34 4.95
CA ALA A 35 11.70 -10.36 5.81
C ALA A 35 10.24 -10.11 5.37
N THR A 36 10.01 -10.00 4.05
CA THR A 36 8.67 -9.83 3.48
C THR A 36 7.79 -11.05 3.74
N LEU A 37 8.33 -12.26 3.62
CA LEU A 37 7.62 -13.50 3.95
C LEU A 37 7.22 -13.53 5.43
N ILE A 38 8.15 -13.26 6.36
CA ILE A 38 7.89 -13.24 7.80
C ILE A 38 6.76 -12.23 8.10
N ARG A 39 6.84 -11.02 7.54
CA ARG A 39 5.79 -10.00 7.70
C ARG A 39 4.44 -10.48 7.18
N THR A 40 4.42 -11.14 6.04
CA THR A 40 3.19 -11.64 5.41
C THR A 40 2.53 -12.72 6.25
N VAL A 41 3.31 -13.63 6.83
CA VAL A 41 2.81 -14.65 7.77
C VAL A 41 2.19 -14.00 9.02
N ILE A 42 2.83 -12.98 9.59
CA ILE A 42 2.28 -12.24 10.73
C ILE A 42 0.94 -11.60 10.37
N ILE A 43 0.86 -10.91 9.22
CA ILE A 43 -0.39 -10.30 8.75
C ILE A 43 -1.49 -11.37 8.54
N PHE A 44 -1.14 -12.49 7.93
CA PHE A 44 -2.06 -13.61 7.71
C PHE A 44 -2.64 -14.16 9.01
N VAL A 45 -1.81 -14.40 10.02
CA VAL A 45 -2.25 -14.88 11.35
C VAL A 45 -3.19 -13.87 12.02
N VAL A 46 -2.84 -12.58 11.99
CA VAL A 46 -3.68 -11.53 12.58
C VAL A 46 -5.04 -11.44 11.87
N LEU A 47 -5.06 -11.44 10.54
CA LEU A 47 -6.31 -11.40 9.77
C LEU A 47 -7.16 -12.65 9.98
N MET A 48 -6.55 -13.83 10.03
CA MET A 48 -7.25 -15.08 10.35
C MET A 48 -7.90 -15.01 11.74
N GLY A 49 -7.18 -14.49 12.73
CA GLY A 49 -7.70 -14.28 14.09
C GLY A 49 -8.92 -13.36 14.11
N ILE A 50 -8.85 -12.23 13.39
CA ILE A 50 -9.96 -11.27 13.28
C ILE A 50 -11.18 -11.91 12.60
N VAL A 51 -11.00 -12.53 11.43
CA VAL A 51 -12.11 -13.16 10.68
C VAL A 51 -12.78 -14.27 11.50
N THR A 52 -11.99 -15.04 12.23
CA THR A 52 -12.49 -16.08 13.14
C THR A 52 -13.25 -15.49 14.33
N ALA A 53 -12.68 -14.50 15.01
CA ALA A 53 -13.32 -13.87 16.18
C ALA A 53 -14.61 -13.12 15.81
N THR A 54 -14.70 -12.60 14.59
CA THR A 54 -15.87 -11.86 14.09
C THR A 54 -16.88 -12.74 13.35
N GLY A 55 -16.59 -14.03 13.16
CA GLY A 55 -17.49 -14.96 12.45
C GLY A 55 -17.68 -14.64 10.96
N GLN A 56 -16.74 -13.95 10.33
CA GLN A 56 -16.86 -13.45 8.95
C GLN A 56 -16.49 -14.49 7.87
N TRP A 57 -16.30 -15.75 8.24
CA TRP A 57 -16.04 -16.83 7.31
C TRP A 57 -17.22 -17.02 6.35
N GLN A 58 -16.92 -17.11 5.06
CA GLN A 58 -17.89 -17.41 4.02
C GLN A 58 -17.48 -18.66 3.27
N ALA A 59 -18.47 -19.44 2.79
CA ALA A 59 -18.19 -20.56 1.92
C ALA A 59 -17.52 -20.04 0.62
N PRO A 60 -16.44 -20.67 0.12
CA PRO A 60 -15.77 -20.21 -1.11
C PRO A 60 -16.69 -20.11 -2.32
N SER A 61 -17.73 -20.96 -2.38
CA SER A 61 -18.79 -20.96 -3.41
C SER A 61 -19.76 -19.78 -3.32
N ALA A 62 -19.86 -19.12 -2.16
CA ALA A 62 -20.67 -17.91 -1.99
C ALA A 62 -19.98 -16.66 -2.58
N ILE A 63 -18.67 -16.73 -2.84
CA ILE A 63 -17.88 -15.62 -3.37
C ILE A 63 -17.87 -15.70 -4.90
N ASN A 64 -18.28 -14.62 -5.55
CA ASN A 64 -18.28 -14.51 -7.01
C ASN A 64 -16.87 -14.76 -7.59
N ALA A 65 -16.77 -15.53 -8.69
CA ALA A 65 -15.53 -15.80 -9.41
C ALA A 65 -14.78 -14.51 -9.81
N LYS A 66 -15.53 -13.45 -10.16
CA LYS A 66 -14.92 -12.13 -10.44
C LYS A 66 -14.18 -11.59 -9.22
N THR A 67 -14.77 -11.70 -8.03
CA THR A 67 -14.14 -11.28 -6.77
C THR A 67 -12.85 -12.04 -6.53
N TRP A 68 -12.85 -13.37 -6.74
CA TRP A 68 -11.63 -14.18 -6.63
C TRP A 68 -10.50 -13.70 -7.54
N ILE A 69 -10.81 -13.43 -8.82
CA ILE A 69 -9.82 -12.95 -9.79
C ILE A 69 -9.25 -11.59 -9.37
N PHE A 70 -10.09 -10.62 -9.04
CA PHE A 70 -9.61 -9.28 -8.65
C PHE A 70 -8.85 -9.30 -7.32
N LEU A 71 -9.23 -10.13 -6.35
CA LEU A 71 -8.48 -10.30 -5.11
C LEU A 71 -7.13 -10.98 -5.35
N ALA A 72 -7.07 -11.98 -6.22
CA ALA A 72 -5.81 -12.62 -6.60
C ALA A 72 -4.86 -11.64 -7.29
N LEU A 73 -5.36 -10.88 -8.28
CA LEU A 73 -4.58 -9.84 -8.97
C LEU A 73 -4.11 -8.75 -8.00
N SER A 74 -4.99 -8.30 -7.09
CA SER A 74 -4.63 -7.33 -6.05
C SER A 74 -3.56 -7.86 -5.09
N GLY A 75 -3.67 -9.13 -4.68
CA GLY A 75 -2.68 -9.81 -3.84
C GLY A 75 -1.32 -9.93 -4.54
N LEU A 76 -1.30 -10.32 -5.80
CA LEU A 76 -0.07 -10.37 -6.62
C LEU A 76 0.56 -8.99 -6.78
N ALA A 77 -0.24 -7.96 -7.07
CA ALA A 77 0.23 -6.58 -7.18
C ALA A 77 0.81 -6.07 -5.85
N THR A 78 0.16 -6.37 -4.72
CA THR A 78 0.62 -6.01 -3.38
C THR A 78 1.93 -6.71 -3.04
N GLY A 79 2.04 -8.01 -3.32
CA GLY A 79 3.26 -8.79 -3.09
C GLY A 79 4.43 -8.25 -3.93
N ALA A 80 4.22 -8.00 -5.22
CA ALA A 80 5.23 -7.42 -6.10
C ALA A 80 5.67 -6.03 -5.63
N SER A 81 4.71 -5.19 -5.20
CA SER A 81 4.99 -3.87 -4.62
C SER A 81 5.87 -3.98 -3.38
N TRP A 82 5.55 -4.87 -2.43
CA TRP A 82 6.35 -5.03 -1.21
C TRP A 82 7.76 -5.55 -1.50
N ILE A 83 7.92 -6.53 -2.39
CA ILE A 83 9.25 -7.04 -2.76
C ILE A 83 10.12 -5.91 -3.32
N ALA A 84 9.58 -5.12 -4.24
CA ALA A 84 10.29 -3.98 -4.81
C ALA A 84 10.60 -2.90 -3.74
N TYR A 85 9.60 -2.55 -2.92
CA TYR A 85 9.72 -1.53 -1.88
C TYR A 85 10.74 -1.89 -0.81
N TYR A 86 10.72 -3.11 -0.28
CA TYR A 86 11.66 -3.55 0.75
C TYR A 86 13.07 -3.74 0.23
N ARG A 87 13.21 -4.16 -1.03
CA ARG A 87 14.52 -4.17 -1.69
C ARG A 87 15.05 -2.74 -1.85
N ALA A 88 14.22 -1.78 -2.24
CA ALA A 88 14.60 -0.37 -2.31
C ALA A 88 14.97 0.19 -0.92
N LEU A 89 14.18 -0.09 0.12
CA LEU A 89 14.50 0.29 1.50
C LEU A 89 15.80 -0.34 1.98
N LYS A 90 16.14 -1.55 1.55
CA LYS A 90 17.42 -2.15 1.93
C LYS A 90 18.60 -1.38 1.33
N LEU A 91 18.47 -0.94 0.07
CA LEU A 91 19.52 -0.25 -0.69
C LEU A 91 19.63 1.25 -0.40
N GLY A 92 18.52 1.93 -0.11
CA GLY A 92 18.45 3.39 0.03
C GLY A 92 17.94 3.87 1.38
N ASN A 93 17.88 5.18 1.58
CA ASN A 93 17.35 5.78 2.80
C ASN A 93 15.82 5.75 2.81
N ALA A 94 15.20 5.51 3.98
CA ALA A 94 13.75 5.52 4.11
C ALA A 94 13.13 6.88 3.73
N SER A 95 13.83 7.97 3.99
CA SER A 95 13.42 9.33 3.62
C SER A 95 13.36 9.58 2.12
N GLN A 96 14.13 8.84 1.31
CA GLN A 96 14.12 8.93 -0.16
C GLN A 96 13.16 7.92 -0.78
N VAL A 97 13.11 6.70 -0.25
CA VAL A 97 12.30 5.61 -0.80
C VAL A 97 10.81 5.79 -0.48
N ALA A 98 10.46 6.26 0.72
CA ALA A 98 9.06 6.41 1.11
C ALA A 98 8.29 7.46 0.27
N PRO A 99 8.86 8.63 -0.07
CA PRO A 99 8.19 9.57 -0.99
C PRO A 99 7.99 9.00 -2.40
N VAL A 100 8.97 8.28 -2.94
CA VAL A 100 8.85 7.63 -4.27
C VAL A 100 7.71 6.62 -4.28
N ASP A 101 7.55 5.83 -3.22
CA ASP A 101 6.39 4.93 -3.04
C ASP A 101 5.05 5.69 -3.10
N LYS A 102 5.00 6.94 -2.61
CA LYS A 102 3.79 7.78 -2.67
C LYS A 102 3.48 8.37 -4.04
N LEU A 103 4.36 8.23 -5.03
CA LEU A 103 4.00 8.49 -6.43
C LEU A 103 2.91 7.53 -6.93
N SER A 104 2.64 6.43 -6.21
CA SER A 104 1.45 5.60 -6.41
C SER A 104 0.14 6.41 -6.40
N ILE A 105 0.06 7.51 -5.64
CA ILE A 105 -1.11 8.40 -5.64
C ILE A 105 -1.38 8.96 -7.04
N VAL A 106 -0.32 9.36 -7.76
CA VAL A 106 -0.41 9.85 -9.13
C VAL A 106 -0.95 8.76 -10.05
N LEU A 107 -0.40 7.55 -9.94
CA LEU A 107 -0.84 6.40 -10.73
C LEU A 107 -2.28 6.01 -10.44
N VAL A 108 -2.72 6.06 -9.17
CA VAL A 108 -4.10 5.78 -8.78
C VAL A 108 -5.06 6.77 -9.43
N VAL A 109 -4.74 8.07 -9.44
CA VAL A 109 -5.57 9.09 -10.09
C VAL A 109 -5.63 8.85 -11.60
N ILE A 110 -4.50 8.55 -12.24
CA ILE A 110 -4.44 8.22 -13.68
C ILE A 110 -5.29 6.98 -13.99
N PHE A 111 -5.13 5.90 -13.21
CA PHE A 111 -5.88 4.66 -13.39
C PHE A 111 -7.36 4.82 -13.06
N GLY A 112 -7.73 5.65 -12.09
CA GLY A 112 -9.12 6.00 -11.79
C GLY A 112 -9.79 6.72 -12.97
N VAL A 113 -9.08 7.67 -13.59
CA VAL A 113 -9.59 8.35 -14.79
C VAL A 113 -9.72 7.38 -15.97
N ILE A 114 -8.70 6.55 -16.24
CA ILE A 114 -8.66 5.66 -17.42
C ILE A 114 -9.59 4.46 -17.28
N PHE A 115 -9.54 3.74 -16.16
CA PHE A 115 -10.23 2.46 -15.99
C PHE A 115 -11.58 2.58 -15.28
N LEU A 116 -11.74 3.56 -14.38
CA LEU A 116 -12.97 3.76 -13.61
C LEU A 116 -13.83 4.93 -14.14
N GLY A 117 -13.30 5.74 -15.07
CA GLY A 117 -14.00 6.88 -15.66
C GLY A 117 -14.20 8.04 -14.68
N GLU A 118 -13.36 8.15 -13.66
CA GLU A 118 -13.46 9.21 -12.65
C GLU A 118 -13.23 10.59 -13.26
N LYS A 119 -14.07 11.57 -12.88
CA LYS A 119 -13.92 12.97 -13.30
C LYS A 119 -13.12 13.72 -12.24
N VAL A 120 -11.86 14.02 -12.57
CA VAL A 120 -10.93 14.72 -11.69
C VAL A 120 -10.86 16.19 -12.09
N SER A 121 -11.02 17.11 -11.12
CA SER A 121 -10.97 18.54 -11.36
C SER A 121 -9.55 19.04 -11.67
N ALA A 122 -9.44 20.17 -12.36
CA ALA A 122 -8.13 20.78 -12.64
C ALA A 122 -7.33 21.10 -11.37
N VAL A 123 -8.01 21.51 -10.29
CA VAL A 123 -7.38 21.77 -8.98
C VAL A 123 -6.82 20.48 -8.39
N HIS A 124 -7.53 19.36 -8.51
CA HIS A 124 -7.06 18.07 -8.02
C HIS A 124 -5.83 17.59 -8.82
N TRP A 125 -5.83 17.79 -10.15
CA TRP A 125 -4.65 17.53 -10.97
C TRP A 125 -3.44 18.36 -10.54
N ALA A 126 -3.63 19.66 -10.29
CA ALA A 126 -2.56 20.52 -9.79
C ALA A 126 -2.00 20.05 -8.43
N ALA A 127 -2.87 19.63 -7.51
CA ALA A 127 -2.47 19.09 -6.21
C ALA A 127 -1.67 17.78 -6.35
N VAL A 128 -2.11 16.87 -7.22
CA VAL A 128 -1.40 15.61 -7.50
C VAL A 128 -0.02 15.89 -8.12
N SER A 129 0.07 16.84 -9.04
CA SER A 129 1.35 17.27 -9.62
C SER A 129 2.30 17.85 -8.57
N LEU A 130 1.78 18.62 -7.60
CA LEU A 130 2.59 19.17 -6.51
C LEU A 130 3.11 18.06 -5.58
N ILE A 131 2.29 17.07 -5.26
CA ILE A 131 2.72 15.87 -4.50
C ILE A 131 3.82 15.14 -5.26
N ALA A 132 3.65 14.96 -6.58
CA ALA A 132 4.64 14.29 -7.43
C ALA A 132 5.97 15.04 -7.43
N ALA A 133 5.94 16.35 -7.62
CA ALA A 133 7.13 17.20 -7.61
C ALA A 133 7.85 17.12 -6.25
N GLY A 134 7.11 17.25 -5.14
CA GLY A 134 7.68 17.15 -3.80
C GLY A 134 8.31 15.77 -3.52
N ALA A 135 7.66 14.69 -3.95
CA ALA A 135 8.20 13.34 -3.82
C ALA A 135 9.50 13.13 -4.62
N ILE A 136 9.57 13.66 -5.85
CA ILE A 136 10.79 13.60 -6.67
C ILE A 136 11.91 14.42 -6.05
N MET A 137 11.61 15.61 -5.52
CA MET A 137 12.61 16.45 -4.85
C MET A 137 13.23 15.72 -3.66
N LEU A 138 12.41 15.10 -2.79
CA LEU A 138 12.90 14.32 -1.65
C LEU A 138 13.67 13.05 -2.04
N ALA A 139 13.42 12.52 -3.24
CA ALA A 139 14.12 11.35 -3.72
C ALA A 139 15.52 11.67 -4.26
N VAL A 140 15.68 12.86 -4.86
CA VAL A 140 16.89 13.29 -5.56
C VAL A 140 17.83 14.09 -4.65
N PHE A 141 17.28 14.93 -3.77
CA PHE A 141 18.03 15.83 -2.88
C PHE A 141 17.91 15.37 -1.42
#